data_AF-A0A7C2LU31-F1
#
_entry.id   AF-A0A7C2LU31-F1
#
_cell.length_a   1.000
_cell.length_b   1.000
_cell.length_c   1.000
_cell.angle_alpha   90.00
_cell.angle_beta   90.00
_cell.angle_gamma   90.00
#
_symmetry.space_group_name_H-M   'P 1'
#
loop_
_entity.id
_entity.type
_entity.pdbx_description
1 polymer ?
#
loop_
_entity_poly.entity_id
_entity_poly.type
_entity_poly.pdbx_seq_one_letter_code
_entity_poly.pdbx_strand_id
1 'polypeptide(L)'
;MPLLSGSRLEAARRALLALNPWYEPYAGTGAEPSAASGLQAARRDAAWRRARLGPDVWNRWAQEMLRLASKARSGPAARLIEDAAIVDFTGATFARAALFNGFIFPGACSFRRCLFADEAWFSSAQFHGEADFSGAAFSSAGAWHEQSRFHGAATFAGARWAGTAQWRNTTFGGEAAFERCAFRRDVWLAGSSFGSAARFAGSEFAGDAGFSGCHFAGQADFSKVHFRDSVGFEGATFAAGAQFDEARFDRKVWFRRARFEAKVRFDRARFRNFSELDLTDASFGEGVLAASGTPDWRDRSRPSRAAT
;
A
#
# COMPACT_ATOMS: atom_id res chain seq x y z
N MET A 1 5.77 31.59 32.11
CA MET A 1 5.53 30.27 32.74
C MET A 1 4.07 29.88 32.49
N PRO A 2 3.76 29.08 31.46
CA PRO A 2 2.39 29.02 30.95
C PRO A 2 1.55 27.93 31.64
N LEU A 3 0.54 28.37 32.40
CA LEU A 3 -0.59 27.57 32.91
C LEU A 3 -1.64 27.24 31.81
N LEU A 4 -1.28 27.38 30.53
CA LEU A 4 -2.19 27.24 29.38
C LEU A 4 -2.26 25.81 28.80
N SER A 5 -1.51 24.86 29.36
CA SER A 5 -1.45 23.47 28.86
C SER A 5 -2.65 22.62 29.32
N GLY A 6 -3.18 22.86 30.52
CA GLY A 6 -4.27 22.06 31.09
C GLY A 6 -5.62 22.26 30.40
N SER A 7 -6.01 23.51 30.13
CA SER A 7 -7.33 23.83 29.54
C SER A 7 -7.48 23.36 28.09
N ARG A 8 -6.41 23.44 27.30
CA ARG A 8 -6.39 22.95 25.91
C ARG A 8 -6.44 21.42 25.84
N LEU A 9 -5.74 20.75 26.75
CA LEU A 9 -5.79 19.29 26.87
C LEU A 9 -7.20 18.82 27.24
N GLU A 10 -7.84 19.45 28.21
CA GLU A 10 -9.22 19.12 28.62
C GLU A 10 -10.24 19.37 27.51
N ALA A 11 -10.11 20.48 26.77
CA ALA A 11 -10.98 20.76 25.63
C ALA A 11 -10.83 19.71 24.51
N ALA A 12 -9.59 19.33 24.18
CA ALA A 12 -9.30 18.29 23.19
C ALA A 12 -9.83 16.93 23.65
N ARG A 13 -9.63 16.58 24.92
CA ARG A 13 -10.14 15.35 25.53
C ARG A 13 -11.66 15.28 25.47
N ARG A 14 -12.35 16.35 25.83
CA ARG A 14 -13.83 16.41 25.76
C ARG A 14 -14.33 16.22 24.33
N ALA A 15 -13.73 16.89 23.36
CA ALA A 15 -14.10 16.73 21.96
C ALA A 15 -13.83 15.31 21.45
N LEU A 16 -12.69 14.73 21.85
CA LEU A 16 -12.33 13.36 21.51
C LEU A 16 -13.35 12.35 22.04
N LEU A 17 -13.76 12.48 23.30
CA LEU A 17 -14.73 11.58 23.94
C LEU A 17 -16.14 11.74 23.37
N ALA A 18 -16.50 12.92 22.86
CA ALA A 18 -17.75 13.09 22.11
C ALA A 18 -17.75 12.26 20.80
N LEU A 19 -16.59 12.15 20.13
CA LEU A 19 -16.44 11.33 18.91
C LEU A 19 -16.21 9.84 19.21
N ASN A 20 -15.62 9.54 20.36
CA ASN A 20 -15.23 8.20 20.79
C ASN A 20 -15.66 7.94 22.24
N PRO A 21 -16.96 7.80 22.55
CA PRO A 21 -17.41 7.58 23.92
C PRO A 21 -16.81 6.32 24.57
N TRP A 22 -16.57 5.28 23.75
CA TRP A 22 -15.92 4.04 24.17
C TRP A 22 -14.48 4.23 24.69
N TYR A 23 -13.86 5.37 24.42
CA TYR A 23 -12.47 5.65 24.77
C TYR A 23 -12.30 6.27 26.16
N GLU A 24 -13.40 6.63 26.85
CA GLU A 24 -13.36 7.26 28.17
C GLU A 24 -12.51 6.51 29.21
N PRO A 25 -12.59 5.16 29.35
CA PRO A 25 -11.79 4.43 30.32
C PRO A 25 -10.28 4.50 30.06
N TYR A 26 -9.88 4.84 28.83
CA TYR A 26 -8.49 4.80 28.36
C TYR A 26 -7.89 6.20 28.22
N ALA A 27 -8.71 7.26 28.24
CA ALA A 27 -8.28 8.64 28.13
C ALA A 27 -7.76 9.23 29.47
N GLY A 28 -7.11 8.43 30.31
CA GLY A 28 -6.56 8.84 31.62
C GLY A 28 -5.21 9.55 31.54
N THR A 29 -4.79 10.22 32.62
CA THR A 29 -3.60 11.11 32.65
C THR A 29 -2.29 10.43 33.06
N GLY A 30 -2.28 9.13 33.36
CA GLY A 30 -1.14 8.47 34.04
C GLY A 30 -0.49 7.26 33.35
N ALA A 31 -1.17 6.59 32.41
CA ALA A 31 -0.64 5.42 31.71
C ALA A 31 -0.78 5.59 30.19
N GLU A 32 0.22 5.14 29.43
CA GLU A 32 0.13 5.04 27.97
C GLU A 32 -1.04 4.11 27.60
N PRO A 33 -2.04 4.59 26.82
CA PRO A 33 -3.25 3.81 26.51
C PRO A 33 -2.95 2.42 25.94
N SER A 34 -1.86 2.30 25.17
CA SER A 34 -1.42 1.05 24.53
C SER A 34 -1.18 -0.12 25.49
N ALA A 35 -0.95 0.13 26.79
CA ALA A 35 -0.77 -0.89 27.82
C ALA A 35 -2.08 -1.28 28.54
N ALA A 36 -3.20 -0.63 28.24
CA ALA A 36 -4.46 -0.87 28.93
C ALA A 36 -5.13 -2.17 28.46
N SER A 37 -5.43 -3.04 29.43
CA SER A 37 -6.23 -4.25 29.18
C SER A 37 -7.59 -3.89 28.58
N GLY A 38 -8.03 -4.63 27.56
CA GLY A 38 -9.33 -4.45 26.92
C GLY A 38 -9.41 -3.36 25.83
N LEU A 39 -8.42 -2.47 25.71
CA LEU A 39 -8.43 -1.39 24.71
C LEU A 39 -8.58 -1.92 23.27
N GLN A 40 -7.87 -3.00 22.95
CA GLN A 40 -7.95 -3.61 21.62
C GLN A 40 -9.37 -4.12 21.32
N ALA A 41 -10.02 -4.78 22.28
CA ALA A 41 -11.39 -5.26 22.11
C ALA A 41 -12.36 -4.08 21.93
N ALA A 42 -12.21 -3.01 22.72
CA ALA A 42 -13.02 -1.81 22.60
C ALA A 42 -12.87 -1.12 21.23
N ARG A 43 -11.65 -1.07 20.67
CA ARG A 43 -11.40 -0.56 19.30
C ARG A 43 -12.11 -1.39 18.24
N ARG A 44 -11.98 -2.71 18.31
CA ARG A 44 -12.63 -3.64 17.37
C ARG A 44 -14.15 -3.46 17.38
N ASP A 45 -14.73 -3.40 18.58
CA ASP A 45 -16.16 -3.18 18.74
C ASP A 45 -16.60 -1.82 18.20
N ALA A 46 -15.82 -0.76 18.45
CA ALA A 46 -16.10 0.57 17.93
C ALA A 46 -16.02 0.62 16.40
N ALA A 47 -15.02 -0.05 15.79
CA ALA A 47 -14.88 -0.16 14.35
C ALA A 47 -16.10 -0.86 13.73
N TRP A 48 -16.49 -2.02 14.25
CA TRP A 48 -17.67 -2.75 13.76
C TRP A 48 -18.98 -1.98 13.93
N ARG A 49 -19.19 -1.34 15.08
CA ARG A 49 -20.38 -0.52 15.32
C ARG A 49 -20.49 0.59 14.29
N ARG A 50 -19.41 1.32 14.03
CA ARG A 50 -19.41 2.40 13.03
C ARG A 50 -19.59 1.91 11.61
N ALA A 51 -18.90 0.83 11.23
CA ALA A 51 -19.00 0.27 9.88
C ALA A 51 -20.45 -0.13 9.54
N ARG A 52 -21.20 -0.67 10.51
CA ARG A 52 -22.63 -1.02 10.34
C ARG A 52 -23.56 0.19 10.17
N LEU A 53 -23.14 1.38 10.59
CA LEU A 53 -23.89 2.61 10.40
C LEU A 53 -23.68 3.22 9.00
N GLY A 54 -22.78 2.65 8.20
CA GLY A 54 -22.55 3.01 6.81
C GLY A 54 -21.51 4.13 6.59
N PRO A 55 -21.14 4.36 5.31
CA PRO A 55 -20.06 5.25 4.91
C PRO A 55 -20.24 6.70 5.36
N ASP A 56 -21.47 7.23 5.36
CA ASP A 56 -21.71 8.64 5.69
C ASP A 56 -21.43 8.94 7.16
N VAL A 57 -21.82 8.04 8.07
CA VAL A 57 -21.54 8.17 9.49
C VAL A 57 -20.05 7.98 9.76
N TRP A 58 -19.45 6.97 9.11
CA TRP A 58 -18.02 6.72 9.19
C TRP A 58 -17.19 7.93 8.74
N ASN A 59 -17.46 8.45 7.56
CA ASN A 59 -16.67 9.52 6.96
C ASN A 59 -16.86 10.86 7.69
N ARG A 60 -18.06 11.15 8.23
CA ARG A 60 -18.24 12.32 9.12
C ARG A 60 -17.38 12.20 10.38
N TRP A 61 -17.38 11.04 11.05
CA TRP A 61 -16.51 10.79 12.20
C TRP A 61 -15.03 10.94 11.84
N ALA A 62 -14.60 10.33 10.73
CA ALA A 62 -13.22 10.37 10.29
C ALA A 62 -12.74 11.80 9.98
N GLN A 63 -13.56 12.61 9.31
CA GLN A 63 -13.25 14.01 9.05
C GLN A 63 -13.12 14.82 10.35
N GLU A 64 -13.98 14.59 11.35
CA GLU A 64 -13.85 15.25 12.65
C GLU A 64 -12.58 14.81 13.41
N MET A 65 -12.22 13.52 13.35
CA MET A 65 -10.96 13.03 13.92
C MET A 65 -9.74 13.72 13.28
N LEU A 66 -9.72 13.85 11.95
CA LEU A 66 -8.67 14.58 11.24
C LEU A 66 -8.64 16.07 11.61
N ARG A 67 -9.81 16.71 11.76
CA ARG A 67 -9.90 18.10 12.25
C ARG A 67 -9.33 18.24 13.66
N LEU A 68 -9.62 17.31 14.58
CA LEU A 68 -9.02 17.32 15.92
C LEU A 68 -7.50 17.13 15.86
N ALA A 69 -7.01 16.16 15.11
CA ALA A 69 -5.58 15.89 14.94
C ALA A 69 -4.84 17.13 14.40
N SER A 70 -5.42 17.84 13.43
CA SER A 70 -4.83 19.07 12.87
C SER A 70 -4.60 20.17 13.92
N LYS A 71 -5.41 20.22 14.98
CA LYS A 71 -5.31 21.20 16.08
C LYS A 71 -4.31 20.76 17.16
N ALA A 72 -4.08 19.46 17.31
CA ALA A 72 -3.20 18.86 18.30
C ALA A 72 -2.05 18.12 17.60
N ARG A 73 -1.08 18.89 17.09
CA ARG A 73 0.04 18.37 16.27
C ARG A 73 1.08 17.55 17.04
N SER A 74 1.16 17.72 18.37
CA SER A 74 2.09 16.98 19.22
C SER A 74 1.67 17.01 20.69
N GLY A 75 2.31 16.19 21.51
CA GLY A 75 2.08 16.11 22.96
C GLY A 75 0.93 15.18 23.35
N PRO A 76 0.50 15.20 24.62
CA PRO A 76 -0.45 14.22 25.17
C PRO A 76 -1.80 14.19 24.45
N ALA A 77 -2.34 15.36 24.06
CA ALA A 77 -3.59 15.44 23.32
C ALA A 77 -3.50 14.75 21.94
N ALA A 78 -2.39 14.95 21.23
CA ALA A 78 -2.14 14.33 19.93
C ALA A 78 -2.14 12.80 20.04
N ARG A 79 -1.41 12.26 21.02
CA ARG A 79 -1.34 10.81 21.28
C ARG A 79 -2.71 10.21 21.57
N LEU A 80 -3.53 10.86 22.40
CA LEU A 80 -4.89 10.38 22.68
C LEU A 80 -5.77 10.37 21.42
N ILE A 81 -5.65 11.39 20.56
CA ILE A 81 -6.41 11.47 19.31
C ILE A 81 -5.94 10.39 18.33
N GLU A 82 -4.62 10.21 18.16
CA GLU A 82 -4.03 9.17 17.32
C GLU A 82 -4.49 7.77 17.78
N ASP A 83 -4.42 7.50 19.07
CA ASP A 83 -4.77 6.22 19.68
C ASP A 83 -6.27 5.87 19.49
N ALA A 84 -7.14 6.85 19.68
CA ALA A 84 -8.59 6.70 19.49
C ALA A 84 -9.02 6.69 18.01
N ALA A 85 -8.17 7.17 17.10
CA ALA A 85 -8.41 7.12 15.66
C ALA A 85 -8.11 5.74 15.06
N ILE A 86 -7.48 4.85 15.81
CA ILE A 86 -7.10 3.50 15.34
C ILE A 86 -8.34 2.69 15.01
N VAL A 87 -8.33 2.06 13.84
CA VAL A 87 -9.37 1.16 13.34
C VAL A 87 -8.82 -0.27 13.32
N ASP A 88 -9.37 -1.15 14.15
CA ASP A 88 -8.88 -2.53 14.26
C ASP A 88 -9.92 -3.53 13.75
N PHE A 89 -9.59 -4.22 12.66
CA PHE A 89 -10.29 -5.40 12.14
C PHE A 89 -9.41 -6.66 12.19
N THR A 90 -8.25 -6.64 12.85
CA THR A 90 -7.27 -7.74 12.85
C THR A 90 -7.94 -9.10 13.04
N GLY A 91 -7.63 -10.08 12.18
CA GLY A 91 -8.14 -11.44 12.29
C GLY A 91 -9.64 -11.59 12.01
N ALA A 92 -10.33 -10.53 11.56
CA ALA A 92 -11.73 -10.61 11.24
C ALA A 92 -11.98 -11.46 9.99
N THR A 93 -13.16 -12.09 9.93
CA THR A 93 -13.68 -12.71 8.73
C THR A 93 -14.83 -11.88 8.17
N PHE A 94 -14.66 -11.38 6.94
CA PHE A 94 -15.72 -10.78 6.15
C PHE A 94 -16.36 -11.88 5.31
N ALA A 95 -17.44 -12.47 5.83
CA ALA A 95 -18.15 -13.59 5.20
C ALA A 95 -18.96 -13.20 3.95
N ARG A 96 -19.19 -11.90 3.77
CA ARG A 96 -19.82 -11.28 2.60
C ARG A 96 -18.93 -10.17 2.09
N ALA A 97 -19.26 -9.59 0.94
CA ALA A 97 -18.58 -8.45 0.38
C ALA A 97 -18.22 -7.39 1.45
N ALA A 98 -16.94 -7.06 1.58
CA ALA A 98 -16.45 -6.01 2.44
C ALA A 98 -16.48 -4.68 1.67
N LEU A 99 -17.39 -3.78 2.06
CA LEU A 99 -17.67 -2.55 1.31
C LEU A 99 -17.06 -1.32 2.01
N PHE A 100 -15.82 -1.00 1.67
CA PHE A 100 -15.06 0.15 2.15
C PHE A 100 -14.76 1.20 1.06
N ASN A 101 -15.48 1.15 -0.06
CA ASN A 101 -15.34 2.14 -1.14
C ASN A 101 -15.52 3.56 -0.61
N GLY A 102 -14.54 4.44 -0.85
CA GLY A 102 -14.58 5.83 -0.42
C GLY A 102 -14.47 6.06 1.09
N PHE A 103 -14.18 5.03 1.90
CA PHE A 103 -14.01 5.20 3.34
C PHE A 103 -12.74 5.99 3.67
N ILE A 104 -12.82 6.84 4.69
CA ILE A 104 -11.68 7.59 5.24
C ILE A 104 -11.27 6.92 6.56
N PHE A 105 -10.05 6.40 6.63
CA PHE A 105 -9.44 5.89 7.85
C PHE A 105 -8.54 6.99 8.44
N PRO A 106 -8.96 7.66 9.54
CA PRO A 106 -8.31 8.88 10.01
C PRO A 106 -7.02 8.63 10.79
N GLY A 107 -6.84 7.42 11.32
CA GLY A 107 -5.64 6.96 12.00
C GLY A 107 -5.11 5.67 11.39
N ALA A 108 -4.24 4.97 12.12
CA ALA A 108 -3.76 3.65 11.71
C ALA A 108 -4.95 2.67 11.60
N CYS A 109 -4.94 1.80 10.59
CA CYS A 109 -5.93 0.75 10.44
C CYS A 109 -5.28 -0.62 10.24
N SER A 110 -5.89 -1.64 10.83
CA SER A 110 -5.40 -3.00 10.71
C SER A 110 -6.47 -3.94 10.16
N PHE A 111 -6.17 -4.53 9.01
CA PHE A 111 -6.79 -5.71 8.42
C PHE A 111 -5.83 -6.92 8.47
N ARG A 112 -4.86 -6.89 9.39
CA ARG A 112 -3.86 -7.94 9.54
C ARG A 112 -4.56 -9.28 9.76
N ARG A 113 -4.15 -10.31 9.00
CA ARG A 113 -4.69 -11.67 9.07
C ARG A 113 -6.21 -11.75 8.90
N CYS A 114 -6.84 -10.77 8.25
CA CYS A 114 -8.25 -10.86 7.89
C CYS A 114 -8.49 -11.91 6.81
N LEU A 115 -9.66 -12.52 6.83
CA LEU A 115 -10.20 -13.32 5.74
C LEU A 115 -11.32 -12.55 5.05
N PHE A 116 -11.12 -12.17 3.80
CA PHE A 116 -12.16 -11.66 2.91
C PHE A 116 -12.68 -12.83 2.09
N ALA A 117 -13.76 -13.46 2.56
CA ALA A 117 -14.31 -14.69 1.97
C ALA A 117 -15.07 -14.43 0.66
N ASP A 118 -15.35 -13.16 0.37
CA ASP A 118 -16.07 -12.66 -0.78
C ASP A 118 -15.32 -11.45 -1.36
N GLU A 119 -15.96 -10.61 -2.17
CA GLU A 119 -15.37 -9.38 -2.69
C GLU A 119 -14.84 -8.44 -1.60
N ALA A 120 -13.69 -7.81 -1.84
CA ALA A 120 -13.14 -6.79 -0.96
C ALA A 120 -13.00 -5.45 -1.68
N TRP A 121 -13.87 -4.50 -1.40
CA TRP A 121 -13.98 -3.22 -2.09
C TRP A 121 -13.41 -2.08 -1.23
N PHE A 122 -12.33 -1.48 -1.69
CA PHE A 122 -11.59 -0.36 -1.08
C PHE A 122 -11.31 0.75 -2.11
N SER A 123 -11.97 0.74 -3.26
CA SER A 123 -11.74 1.74 -4.32
C SER A 123 -12.07 3.14 -3.79
N SER A 124 -11.23 4.13 -4.12
CA SER A 124 -11.31 5.51 -3.59
C SER A 124 -11.17 5.65 -2.06
N ALA A 125 -10.82 4.60 -1.32
CA ALA A 125 -10.58 4.72 0.12
C ALA A 125 -9.32 5.56 0.41
N GLN A 126 -9.32 6.23 1.56
CA GLN A 126 -8.23 7.11 2.01
C GLN A 126 -7.72 6.63 3.37
N PHE A 127 -6.42 6.36 3.46
CA PHE A 127 -5.75 5.89 4.66
C PHE A 127 -4.76 6.94 5.15
N HIS A 128 -5.08 7.62 6.25
CA HIS A 128 -4.26 8.71 6.77
C HIS A 128 -3.13 8.25 7.71
N GLY A 129 -3.35 7.14 8.43
CA GLY A 129 -2.29 6.46 9.19
C GLY A 129 -1.71 5.25 8.44
N GLU A 130 -0.94 4.43 9.16
CA GLU A 130 -0.47 3.14 8.65
C GLU A 130 -1.66 2.21 8.34
N ALA A 131 -1.62 1.54 7.19
CA ALA A 131 -2.60 0.54 6.79
C ALA A 131 -1.95 -0.84 6.72
N ASP A 132 -2.29 -1.72 7.67
CA ASP A 132 -1.72 -3.07 7.79
C ASP A 132 -2.71 -4.14 7.28
N PHE A 133 -2.42 -4.70 6.10
CA PHE A 133 -3.10 -5.86 5.49
C PHE A 133 -2.23 -7.13 5.55
N SER A 134 -1.18 -7.15 6.38
CA SER A 134 -0.22 -8.25 6.39
C SER A 134 -0.88 -9.59 6.76
N GLY A 135 -0.55 -10.62 5.98
CA GLY A 135 -1.13 -11.96 6.10
C GLY A 135 -2.64 -12.04 5.85
N ALA A 136 -3.29 -11.00 5.31
CA ALA A 136 -4.68 -11.08 4.91
C ALA A 136 -4.86 -12.06 3.73
N ALA A 137 -6.04 -12.70 3.68
CA ALA A 137 -6.41 -13.62 2.62
C ALA A 137 -7.66 -13.09 1.89
N PHE A 138 -7.55 -12.94 0.58
CA PHE A 138 -8.62 -12.50 -0.31
C PHE A 138 -9.10 -13.66 -1.18
N SER A 139 -10.41 -13.82 -1.25
CA SER A 139 -11.07 -14.90 -1.98
C SER A 139 -10.83 -14.84 -3.50
N SER A 140 -11.37 -15.82 -4.22
CA SER A 140 -11.38 -15.83 -5.68
C SER A 140 -12.21 -14.71 -6.30
N ALA A 141 -13.07 -14.05 -5.53
CA ALA A 141 -13.90 -12.95 -6.02
C ALA A 141 -13.06 -11.71 -6.33
N GLY A 142 -11.99 -11.48 -5.58
CA GLY A 142 -11.00 -10.43 -5.83
C GLY A 142 -11.02 -9.29 -4.81
N ALA A 143 -10.09 -8.35 -4.98
CA ALA A 143 -9.94 -7.17 -4.15
C ALA A 143 -9.66 -5.93 -5.00
N TRP A 144 -10.38 -4.84 -4.72
CA TRP A 144 -10.43 -3.62 -5.51
C TRP A 144 -9.98 -2.42 -4.68
N HIS A 145 -8.85 -1.83 -5.03
CA HIS A 145 -8.28 -0.65 -4.36
C HIS A 145 -8.06 0.50 -5.35
N GLU A 146 -8.71 0.50 -6.51
CA GLU A 146 -8.50 1.52 -7.53
C GLU A 146 -8.75 2.94 -6.99
N GLN A 147 -7.92 3.89 -7.40
CA GLN A 147 -8.03 5.30 -7.01
C GLN A 147 -7.94 5.54 -5.50
N SER A 148 -7.52 4.54 -4.71
CA SER A 148 -7.28 4.72 -3.28
C SER A 148 -6.03 5.57 -3.02
N ARG A 149 -5.93 6.10 -1.80
CA ARG A 149 -4.81 6.92 -1.35
C ARG A 149 -4.31 6.44 0.00
N PHE A 150 -3.07 6.02 0.05
CA PHE A 150 -2.35 5.67 1.27
C PHE A 150 -1.40 6.81 1.62
N HIS A 151 -1.78 7.69 2.54
CA HIS A 151 -0.93 8.79 2.99
C HIS A 151 0.18 8.29 3.92
N GLY A 152 -0.16 7.36 4.83
CA GLY A 152 0.79 6.61 5.64
C GLY A 152 1.38 5.40 4.91
N ALA A 153 2.21 4.63 5.61
CA ALA A 153 2.73 3.36 5.10
C ALA A 153 1.59 2.35 4.89
N ALA A 154 1.68 1.55 3.84
CA ALA A 154 0.74 0.48 3.53
C ALA A 154 1.51 -0.84 3.41
N THR A 155 1.23 -1.79 4.30
CA THR A 155 1.85 -3.11 4.25
C THR A 155 0.82 -4.18 3.92
N PHE A 156 1.17 -5.00 2.94
CA PHE A 156 0.46 -6.18 2.48
C PHE A 156 1.32 -7.44 2.66
N ALA A 157 2.41 -7.35 3.45
CA ALA A 157 3.40 -8.40 3.53
C ALA A 157 2.78 -9.77 3.85
N GLY A 158 3.11 -10.79 3.06
CA GLY A 158 2.58 -12.15 3.22
C GLY A 158 1.10 -12.32 2.90
N ALA A 159 0.42 -11.30 2.38
CA ALA A 159 -0.99 -11.40 1.99
C ALA A 159 -1.16 -12.27 0.73
N ARG A 160 -2.35 -12.85 0.59
CA ARG A 160 -2.64 -13.87 -0.42
C ARG A 160 -3.93 -13.53 -1.15
N TRP A 161 -3.88 -13.49 -2.47
CA TRP A 161 -5.04 -13.31 -3.34
C TRP A 161 -5.31 -14.58 -4.12
N ALA A 162 -6.48 -15.17 -3.91
CA ALA A 162 -6.96 -16.26 -4.75
C ALA A 162 -7.58 -15.75 -6.05
N GLY A 163 -8.14 -14.54 -6.04
CA GLY A 163 -8.71 -13.84 -7.18
C GLY A 163 -7.81 -12.70 -7.67
N THR A 164 -8.38 -11.83 -8.51
CA THR A 164 -7.71 -10.65 -9.06
C THR A 164 -7.46 -9.60 -7.99
N ALA A 165 -6.34 -8.88 -8.09
CA ALA A 165 -6.00 -7.77 -7.20
C ALA A 165 -5.80 -6.47 -7.99
N GLN A 166 -6.49 -5.41 -7.60
CA GLN A 166 -6.52 -4.14 -8.34
C GLN A 166 -6.04 -2.98 -7.48
N TRP A 167 -5.08 -2.22 -7.99
CA TRP A 167 -4.64 -0.94 -7.46
C TRP A 167 -4.51 0.12 -8.57
N ARG A 168 -5.25 0.03 -9.67
CA ARG A 168 -5.12 1.01 -10.76
C ARG A 168 -5.31 2.45 -10.27
N ASN A 169 -4.46 3.35 -10.74
CA ASN A 169 -4.46 4.77 -10.38
C ASN A 169 -4.40 5.03 -8.85
N THR A 170 -3.75 4.15 -8.09
CA THR A 170 -3.58 4.31 -6.63
C THR A 170 -2.39 5.19 -6.32
N THR A 171 -2.48 5.97 -5.23
CA THR A 171 -1.34 6.73 -4.71
C THR A 171 -0.87 6.15 -3.38
N PHE A 172 0.39 5.73 -3.32
CA PHE A 172 1.10 5.39 -2.09
C PHE A 172 2.06 6.53 -1.75
N GLY A 173 1.65 7.42 -0.84
CA GLY A 173 2.48 8.51 -0.35
C GLY A 173 3.53 8.04 0.67
N GLY A 174 3.14 7.09 1.52
CA GLY A 174 4.06 6.35 2.38
C GLY A 174 4.70 5.14 1.67
N GLU A 175 5.46 4.37 2.43
CA GLU A 175 6.03 3.11 1.94
C GLU A 175 4.92 2.11 1.55
N ALA A 176 5.09 1.40 0.44
CA ALA A 176 4.19 0.35 -0.02
C ALA A 176 4.91 -1.00 -0.01
N ALA A 177 4.54 -1.89 0.91
CA ALA A 177 5.20 -3.20 1.09
C ALA A 177 4.28 -4.34 0.66
N PHE A 178 4.55 -4.93 -0.50
CA PHE A 178 3.96 -6.15 -1.04
C PHE A 178 4.97 -7.31 -1.01
N GLU A 179 5.70 -7.46 0.10
CA GLU A 179 6.74 -8.48 0.23
C GLU A 179 6.16 -9.86 0.51
N ARG A 180 6.70 -10.90 -0.13
CA ARG A 180 6.31 -12.31 0.06
C ARG A 180 4.80 -12.54 -0.11
N CYS A 181 4.16 -11.77 -0.98
CA CYS A 181 2.77 -11.94 -1.37
C CYS A 181 2.60 -13.09 -2.36
N ALA A 182 1.41 -13.68 -2.39
CA ALA A 182 1.05 -14.67 -3.40
C ALA A 182 -0.22 -14.22 -4.14
N PHE A 183 -0.07 -13.92 -5.43
CA PHE A 183 -1.17 -13.54 -6.32
C PHE A 183 -1.46 -14.68 -7.29
N ARG A 184 -2.63 -15.33 -7.14
CA ARG A 184 -3.00 -16.49 -7.96
C ARG A 184 -3.60 -16.14 -9.32
N ARG A 185 -4.05 -14.89 -9.48
CA ARG A 185 -4.63 -14.32 -10.69
C ARG A 185 -3.98 -12.97 -10.96
N ASP A 186 -4.53 -12.25 -11.92
CA ASP A 186 -3.94 -11.02 -12.42
C ASP A 186 -3.85 -9.94 -11.35
N VAL A 187 -2.82 -9.11 -11.48
CA VAL A 187 -2.55 -7.97 -10.61
C VAL A 187 -2.38 -6.73 -11.47
N TRP A 188 -3.08 -5.66 -11.12
CA TRP A 188 -3.04 -4.43 -11.92
C TRP A 188 -2.80 -3.20 -11.06
N LEU A 189 -1.64 -2.59 -11.23
CA LEU A 189 -1.23 -1.34 -10.59
C LEU A 189 -1.11 -0.19 -11.60
N ALA A 190 -1.56 -0.40 -12.84
CA ALA A 190 -1.42 0.57 -13.92
C ALA A 190 -1.80 2.01 -13.51
N GLY A 191 -0.94 2.97 -13.84
CA GLY A 191 -1.10 4.39 -13.52
C GLY A 191 -0.89 4.77 -12.04
N SER A 192 -0.40 3.86 -11.20
CA SER A 192 -0.17 4.15 -9.78
C SER A 192 1.10 4.95 -9.53
N SER A 193 1.13 5.68 -8.42
CA SER A 193 2.29 6.45 -7.97
C SER A 193 2.76 5.97 -6.60
N PHE A 194 4.08 5.77 -6.47
CA PHE A 194 4.78 5.39 -5.25
C PHE A 194 5.73 6.53 -4.87
N GLY A 195 5.28 7.37 -3.93
CA GLY A 195 6.02 8.53 -3.43
C GLY A 195 7.21 8.16 -2.53
N SER A 196 7.19 6.96 -1.95
CA SER A 196 8.26 6.38 -1.14
C SER A 196 8.65 4.99 -1.67
N ALA A 197 9.38 4.20 -0.88
CA ALA A 197 9.82 2.87 -1.27
C ALA A 197 8.62 1.95 -1.61
N ALA A 198 8.74 1.20 -2.71
CA ALA A 198 7.81 0.17 -3.14
C ALA A 198 8.52 -1.17 -3.12
N ARG A 199 8.11 -2.09 -2.24
CA ARG A 199 8.77 -3.40 -2.05
C ARG A 199 7.86 -4.52 -2.49
N PHE A 200 8.26 -5.25 -3.52
CA PHE A 200 7.61 -6.47 -4.03
C PHE A 200 8.48 -7.71 -3.81
N ALA A 201 9.52 -7.59 -2.98
CA ALA A 201 10.56 -8.59 -2.84
C ALA A 201 10.00 -9.96 -2.42
N GLY A 202 10.46 -11.01 -3.11
CA GLY A 202 10.07 -12.40 -2.83
C GLY A 202 8.60 -12.75 -3.11
N SER A 203 7.85 -11.90 -3.82
CA SER A 203 6.45 -12.17 -4.16
C SER A 203 6.30 -13.04 -5.41
N GLU A 204 5.20 -13.78 -5.48
CA GLU A 204 4.84 -14.64 -6.61
C GLU A 204 3.59 -14.09 -7.32
N PHE A 205 3.72 -13.86 -8.63
CA PHE A 205 2.64 -13.45 -9.52
C PHE A 205 2.35 -14.60 -10.48
N ALA A 206 1.25 -15.32 -10.24
CA ALA A 206 0.89 -16.50 -11.03
C ALA A 206 0.17 -16.15 -12.34
N GLY A 207 -0.57 -15.04 -12.37
CA GLY A 207 -1.21 -14.46 -13.56
C GLY A 207 -0.47 -13.23 -14.05
N ASP A 208 -1.10 -12.47 -14.95
CA ASP A 208 -0.50 -11.27 -15.53
C ASP A 208 -0.29 -10.18 -14.46
N ALA A 209 0.82 -9.45 -14.56
CA ALA A 209 1.13 -8.34 -13.66
C ALA A 209 1.37 -7.04 -14.44
N GLY A 210 0.49 -6.05 -14.24
CA GLY A 210 0.55 -4.77 -14.97
C GLY A 210 0.96 -3.59 -14.09
N PHE A 211 2.12 -3.01 -14.39
CA PHE A 211 2.68 -1.78 -13.82
C PHE A 211 2.80 -0.65 -14.85
N SER A 212 2.06 -0.74 -15.96
CA SER A 212 2.13 0.26 -17.02
C SER A 212 1.82 1.67 -16.51
N GLY A 213 2.63 2.65 -16.92
CA GLY A 213 2.52 4.04 -16.50
C GLY A 213 2.73 4.29 -15.01
N CYS A 214 3.25 3.34 -14.24
CA CYS A 214 3.55 3.57 -12.83
C CYS A 214 4.69 4.58 -12.65
N HIS A 215 4.62 5.37 -11.59
CA HIS A 215 5.70 6.28 -11.19
C HIS A 215 6.28 5.84 -9.85
N PHE A 216 7.53 5.40 -9.84
CA PHE A 216 8.29 5.04 -8.65
C PHE A 216 9.26 6.18 -8.30
N ALA A 217 8.82 7.07 -7.42
CA ALA A 217 9.64 8.18 -6.92
C ALA A 217 10.68 7.69 -5.90
N GLY A 218 10.31 6.71 -5.07
CA GLY A 218 11.21 6.01 -4.16
C GLY A 218 11.80 4.73 -4.75
N GLN A 219 12.65 4.05 -3.97
CA GLN A 219 13.29 2.80 -4.40
C GLN A 219 12.24 1.73 -4.71
N ALA A 220 12.38 1.07 -5.86
CA ALA A 220 11.50 -0.01 -6.29
C ALA A 220 12.25 -1.35 -6.18
N ASP A 221 11.84 -2.19 -5.23
CA ASP A 221 12.48 -3.48 -4.96
C ASP A 221 11.62 -4.64 -5.46
N PHE A 222 12.05 -5.26 -6.55
CA PHE A 222 11.50 -6.47 -7.14
C PHE A 222 12.48 -7.65 -6.99
N SER A 223 13.40 -7.60 -6.01
CA SER A 223 14.36 -8.67 -5.81
C SER A 223 13.66 -9.99 -5.47
N LYS A 224 14.14 -11.10 -6.03
CA LYS A 224 13.60 -12.46 -5.82
C LYS A 224 12.12 -12.62 -6.16
N VAL A 225 11.52 -11.67 -6.89
CA VAL A 225 10.15 -11.80 -7.38
C VAL A 225 10.07 -12.92 -8.41
N HIS A 226 8.94 -13.63 -8.47
CA HIS A 226 8.68 -14.62 -9.51
C HIS A 226 7.41 -14.24 -10.28
N PHE A 227 7.60 -13.73 -11.49
CA PHE A 227 6.53 -13.55 -12.47
C PHE A 227 6.39 -14.83 -13.31
N ARG A 228 5.32 -15.58 -13.06
CA ARG A 228 5.03 -16.85 -13.75
C ARG A 228 4.32 -16.66 -15.07
N ASP A 229 3.53 -15.58 -15.17
CA ASP A 229 2.99 -15.09 -16.43
C ASP A 229 3.63 -13.75 -16.81
N SER A 230 3.01 -13.05 -17.76
CA SER A 230 3.58 -11.88 -18.40
C SER A 230 3.53 -10.67 -17.48
N VAL A 231 4.54 -9.81 -17.56
CA VAL A 231 4.64 -8.59 -16.75
C VAL A 231 4.92 -7.37 -17.63
N GLY A 232 4.14 -6.31 -17.42
CA GLY A 232 4.25 -5.06 -18.16
C GLY A 232 4.64 -3.88 -17.28
N PHE A 233 5.63 -3.11 -17.70
CA PHE A 233 6.12 -1.85 -17.13
C PHE A 233 6.08 -0.74 -18.20
N GLU A 234 5.19 -0.83 -19.18
CA GLU A 234 5.18 0.07 -20.32
C GLU A 234 4.94 1.51 -19.88
N GLY A 235 5.84 2.41 -20.27
CA GLY A 235 5.77 3.82 -19.86
C GLY A 235 5.97 4.06 -18.35
N ALA A 236 6.39 3.06 -17.58
CA ALA A 236 6.70 3.25 -16.17
C ALA A 236 7.97 4.07 -15.99
N THR A 237 8.01 4.93 -14.97
CA THR A 237 9.18 5.74 -14.61
C THR A 237 9.71 5.31 -13.25
N PHE A 238 10.98 4.92 -13.23
CA PHE A 238 11.77 4.66 -12.03
C PHE A 238 12.71 5.85 -11.80
N ALA A 239 12.25 6.82 -11.00
CA ALA A 239 13.01 8.04 -10.72
C ALA A 239 14.16 7.76 -9.73
N ALA A 240 13.91 6.86 -8.77
CA ALA A 240 14.94 6.29 -7.90
C ALA A 240 15.35 4.88 -8.34
N GLY A 241 16.22 4.24 -7.57
CA GLY A 241 16.81 2.95 -7.94
C GLY A 241 15.77 1.82 -8.04
N ALA A 242 15.96 0.94 -9.02
CA ALA A 242 15.13 -0.23 -9.24
C ALA A 242 15.97 -1.52 -9.12
N GLN A 243 15.45 -2.52 -8.43
CA GLN A 243 16.19 -3.76 -8.15
C GLN A 243 15.38 -4.96 -8.60
N PHE A 244 15.96 -5.77 -9.48
CA PHE A 244 15.39 -7.04 -9.97
C PHE A 244 16.38 -8.19 -9.71
N ASP A 245 17.24 -8.05 -8.71
CA ASP A 245 18.23 -9.05 -8.37
C ASP A 245 17.55 -10.38 -8.05
N GLU A 246 18.03 -11.48 -8.64
CA GLU A 246 17.46 -12.82 -8.49
C GLU A 246 15.97 -12.93 -8.91
N ALA A 247 15.43 -11.94 -9.62
CA ALA A 247 14.07 -12.00 -10.15
C ALA A 247 13.96 -13.09 -11.23
N ARG A 248 12.79 -13.72 -11.32
CA ARG A 248 12.48 -14.75 -12.31
C ARG A 248 11.28 -14.34 -13.15
N PHE A 249 11.47 -14.38 -14.47
CA PHE A 249 10.46 -14.08 -15.47
C PHE A 249 10.27 -15.31 -16.37
N ASP A 250 9.12 -15.99 -16.24
CA ASP A 250 8.83 -17.21 -17.00
C ASP A 250 8.19 -16.94 -18.38
N ARG A 251 7.74 -15.70 -18.61
CA ARG A 251 7.04 -15.25 -19.83
C ARG A 251 7.50 -13.84 -20.22
N LYS A 252 6.69 -13.15 -21.04
CA LYS A 252 6.99 -11.83 -21.62
C LYS A 252 7.15 -10.75 -20.56
N VAL A 253 8.13 -9.87 -20.83
CA VAL A 253 8.45 -8.71 -20.01
C VAL A 253 8.49 -7.50 -20.91
N TRP A 254 7.58 -6.55 -20.68
CA TRP A 254 7.51 -5.33 -21.48
C TRP A 254 7.99 -4.11 -20.69
N PHE A 255 9.12 -3.54 -21.10
CA PHE A 255 9.63 -2.24 -20.64
C PHE A 255 9.49 -1.17 -21.72
N ARG A 256 8.57 -1.34 -22.67
CA ARG A 256 8.39 -0.41 -23.78
C ARG A 256 8.14 1.01 -23.27
N ARG A 257 8.95 1.99 -23.70
CA ARG A 257 8.92 3.38 -23.23
C ARG A 257 9.12 3.56 -21.71
N ALA A 258 9.63 2.55 -21.00
CA ALA A 258 9.99 2.70 -19.59
C ALA A 258 11.21 3.63 -19.44
N ARG A 259 11.28 4.34 -18.32
CA ARG A 259 12.35 5.28 -18.01
C ARG A 259 13.02 4.90 -16.70
N PHE A 260 14.30 4.58 -16.76
CA PHE A 260 15.14 4.34 -15.59
C PHE A 260 16.06 5.55 -15.39
N GLU A 261 15.69 6.47 -14.50
CA GLU A 261 16.45 7.71 -14.27
C GLU A 261 17.62 7.49 -13.29
N ALA A 262 17.49 6.49 -12.41
CA ALA A 262 18.52 6.07 -11.48
C ALA A 262 18.86 4.58 -11.67
N LYS A 263 19.86 4.10 -10.92
CA LYS A 263 20.48 2.78 -11.08
C LYS A 263 19.44 1.64 -11.07
N VAL A 264 19.50 0.77 -12.08
CA VAL A 264 18.75 -0.48 -12.17
C VAL A 264 19.71 -1.67 -12.06
N ARG A 265 19.29 -2.70 -11.32
CA ARG A 265 20.08 -3.92 -11.08
C ARG A 265 19.28 -5.15 -11.48
N PHE A 266 19.94 -6.10 -12.14
CA PHE A 266 19.38 -7.37 -12.58
C PHE A 266 20.33 -8.53 -12.20
N ASP A 267 21.09 -8.39 -11.11
CA ASP A 267 22.11 -9.37 -10.76
C ASP A 267 21.47 -10.74 -10.53
N ARG A 268 21.90 -11.76 -11.29
CA ARG A 268 21.34 -13.12 -11.29
C ARG A 268 19.84 -13.20 -11.64
N ALA A 269 19.26 -12.18 -12.26
CA ALA A 269 17.91 -12.24 -12.81
C ALA A 269 17.83 -13.30 -13.93
N ARG A 270 16.69 -13.99 -14.03
CA ARG A 270 16.47 -15.09 -14.97
C ARG A 270 15.27 -14.77 -15.86
N PHE A 271 15.51 -14.72 -17.16
CA PHE A 271 14.48 -14.63 -18.18
C PHE A 271 14.41 -15.98 -18.89
N ARG A 272 13.22 -16.58 -18.99
CA ARG A 272 13.04 -17.88 -19.68
C ARG A 272 13.55 -17.82 -21.11
N ASN A 273 13.25 -16.73 -21.81
CA ASN A 273 13.77 -16.46 -23.13
C ASN A 273 13.99 -14.95 -23.31
N PHE A 274 15.20 -14.56 -23.69
CA PHE A 274 15.53 -13.15 -23.92
C PHE A 274 14.77 -12.50 -25.09
N SER A 275 14.20 -13.27 -26.01
CA SER A 275 13.31 -12.72 -27.06
C SER A 275 11.97 -12.24 -26.51
N GLU A 276 11.63 -12.58 -25.26
CA GLU A 276 10.40 -12.18 -24.60
C GLU A 276 10.55 -10.86 -23.81
N LEU A 277 11.77 -10.27 -23.79
CA LEU A 277 12.06 -8.97 -23.22
C LEU A 277 11.93 -7.88 -24.30
N ASP A 278 10.94 -7.00 -24.15
CA ASP A 278 10.73 -5.84 -25.01
C ASP A 278 11.23 -4.56 -24.33
N LEU A 279 12.27 -3.97 -24.90
CA LEU A 279 12.91 -2.72 -24.45
C LEU A 279 12.68 -1.57 -25.46
N THR A 280 11.73 -1.70 -26.37
CA THR A 280 11.48 -0.69 -27.41
C THR A 280 11.25 0.68 -26.79
N ASP A 281 12.05 1.68 -27.21
CA ASP A 281 12.04 3.05 -26.68
C ASP A 281 12.27 3.18 -25.16
N ALA A 282 12.77 2.15 -24.49
CA ALA A 282 13.17 2.25 -23.09
C ALA A 282 14.40 3.16 -22.96
N SER A 283 14.46 3.97 -21.91
CA SER A 283 15.55 4.90 -21.64
C SER A 283 16.22 4.60 -20.30
N PHE A 284 17.54 4.76 -20.26
CA PHE A 284 18.37 4.54 -19.09
C PHE A 284 19.29 5.73 -18.89
N GLY A 285 19.33 6.29 -17.68
CA GLY A 285 20.26 7.35 -17.30
C GLY A 285 21.73 6.91 -17.39
N GLU A 286 22.67 7.84 -17.30
CA GLU A 286 24.09 7.52 -17.36
C GLU A 286 24.55 6.66 -16.17
N GLY A 287 25.38 5.63 -16.42
CA GLY A 287 25.91 4.76 -15.37
C GLY A 287 24.87 3.88 -14.65
N VAL A 288 23.63 3.85 -15.15
CA VAL A 288 22.47 3.25 -14.48
C VAL A 288 22.49 1.72 -14.43
N LEU A 289 23.25 1.04 -15.29
CA LEU A 289 23.20 -0.43 -15.33
C LEU A 289 24.45 -1.06 -14.76
N ALA A 290 24.24 -1.72 -13.63
CA ALA A 290 25.13 -2.73 -13.11
C ALA A 290 24.43 -4.08 -13.35
N ALA A 291 24.91 -4.81 -14.35
CA ALA A 291 24.59 -6.22 -14.47
C ALA A 291 25.90 -6.99 -14.59
N SER A 292 26.23 -7.74 -13.54
CA SER A 292 27.32 -8.70 -13.61
C SER A 292 26.79 -9.99 -14.26
N GLY A 293 27.14 -10.23 -15.54
CA GLY A 293 26.89 -11.52 -16.21
C GLY A 293 25.61 -11.66 -17.05
N THR A 294 24.97 -10.58 -17.51
CA THR A 294 23.87 -10.62 -18.50
C THR A 294 24.33 -10.07 -19.86
N PRO A 295 23.69 -10.45 -21.00
CA PRO A 295 23.99 -9.86 -22.31
C PRO A 295 23.90 -8.33 -22.28
N ASP A 296 24.74 -7.66 -23.06
CA ASP A 296 24.77 -6.20 -23.17
C ASP A 296 23.44 -5.68 -23.74
N TRP A 297 22.53 -5.26 -22.85
CA TRP A 297 21.19 -4.76 -23.15
C TRP A 297 21.21 -3.42 -23.90
N ARG A 298 22.37 -2.77 -24.01
CA ARG A 298 22.59 -1.46 -24.68
C ARG A 298 22.35 -1.51 -26.19
N ASP A 299 22.51 -2.66 -26.83
CA ASP A 299 22.46 -2.73 -28.29
C ASP A 299 21.02 -2.70 -28.85
N ARG A 300 20.01 -3.01 -28.01
CA ARG A 300 18.60 -3.10 -28.43
C ARG A 300 17.74 -1.89 -28.09
N SER A 301 18.25 -0.92 -27.34
CA SER A 301 17.55 0.34 -27.06
C SER A 301 17.72 1.38 -28.17
N ARG A 302 18.50 1.08 -29.23
CA ARG A 302 18.64 1.95 -30.39
C ARG A 302 17.46 1.73 -31.34
N PRO A 303 16.77 2.78 -31.80
CA PRO A 303 15.76 2.63 -32.84
C PRO A 303 16.42 1.98 -34.05
N SER A 304 15.77 0.96 -34.64
CA SER A 304 16.22 0.42 -35.92
C SER A 304 16.26 1.59 -36.89
N ARG A 305 17.47 1.96 -37.37
CA ARG A 305 17.57 2.85 -38.52
C ARG A 305 16.81 2.16 -39.65
N ALA A 306 15.63 2.67 -39.97
CA ALA A 306 14.96 2.30 -41.20
C ALA A 306 15.92 2.64 -42.34
N ALA A 307 16.37 1.61 -43.04
CA ALA A 307 17.09 1.78 -44.29
C ALA A 307 16.06 2.24 -45.33
N THR A 308 16.09 3.53 -45.67
CA THR A 308 15.91 4.13 -47.00
C THR A 308 15.95 5.64 -46.87
#